data_AF-A0A1M5Z1D6-F1
#
_entry.id   AF-A0A1M5Z1D6-F1
#
_cell.length_a   1.000
_cell.length_b   1.000
_cell.length_c   1.000
_cell.angle_alpha   90.00
_cell.angle_beta   90.00
_cell.angle_gamma   90.00
#
_symmetry.space_group_name_H-M   'P 1'
#
loop_
_entity.id
_entity.type
_entity.pdbx_description
1 polymer ?
#
loop_
_entity_poly.entity_id
_entity_poly.type
_entity_poly.pdbx_seq_one_letter_code
_entity_poly.pdbx_strand_id
1 'polypeptide(L)' 'MLMARICIYPQDVAMITGKGIRYGRQVIQDIKVQQGKSRHQLVTIEELCLYLDLPYHQVYAMINPRKPVPHQP' A
#
# COMPACT_ATOMS: atom_id res chain seq x y z
N MET A 1 20.72 0.76 -1.70
CA MET A 1 19.59 0.69 -2.65
C MET A 1 18.32 0.51 -1.82
N LEU A 2 17.42 1.49 -1.77
CA LEU A 2 16.12 1.28 -1.11
C LEU A 2 15.26 0.43 -2.04
N MET A 3 14.81 -0.74 -1.57
CA MET A 3 13.94 -1.63 -2.34
C MET A 3 12.53 -1.05 -2.36
N ALA A 4 11.97 -0.84 -3.55
CA ALA A 4 10.57 -0.47 -3.69
C ALA A 4 9.67 -1.62 -3.26
N ARG A 5 8.63 -1.31 -2.49
CA ARG A 5 7.62 -2.23 -2.01
C ARG A 5 6.47 -2.30 -3.01
N ILE A 6 6.09 -3.52 -3.38
CA ILE A 6 4.90 -3.81 -4.19
C ILE A 6 3.70 -4.13 -3.29
N CYS A 7 3.95 -4.69 -2.10
CA CYS A 7 2.94 -5.11 -1.13
C CYS A 7 2.65 -4.03 -0.09
N ILE A 8 1.42 -4.03 0.41
CA ILE A 8 0.91 -3.07 1.39
C ILE A 8 0.55 -3.74 2.72
N TYR A 9 0.76 -3.03 3.83
CA TYR A 9 0.50 -3.49 5.19
C TYR A 9 -0.50 -2.59 5.92
N PRO A 10 -1.10 -3.04 7.03
CA PRO A 10 -2.10 -2.26 7.77
C PRO A 10 -1.63 -0.86 8.17
N GLN A 11 -0.34 -0.68 8.46
CA GLN A 11 0.25 0.62 8.80
C GLN A 11 0.25 1.58 7.61
N ASP A 12 0.53 1.08 6.40
CA ASP A 12 0.50 1.86 5.17
C ASP A 12 -0.94 2.31 4.88
N VAL A 13 -1.91 1.39 4.98
CA VAL A 13 -3.33 1.70 4.78
C VAL A 13 -3.82 2.75 5.78
N ALA A 14 -3.43 2.63 7.04
CA ALA A 14 -3.71 3.62 8.07
C ALA A 14 -3.12 5.00 7.72
N MET A 15 -1.87 5.05 7.27
CA MET A 15 -1.19 6.27 6.83
C MET A 15 -1.88 6.92 5.62
N ILE A 16 -2.24 6.14 4.60
CA ILE A 16 -2.89 6.63 3.37
C ILE A 16 -4.30 7.16 3.65
N THR A 17 -5.04 6.50 4.54
CA THR A 17 -6.46 6.82 4.78
C THR A 17 -6.69 7.76 5.97
N GLY A 18 -5.65 8.08 6.74
CA GLY A 18 -5.77 8.83 8.00
C GLY A 18 -6.59 8.10 9.07
N LYS A 19 -6.76 6.77 8.95
CA LYS A 19 -7.51 5.94 9.90
C LYS A 19 -6.55 5.13 10.79
N GLY A 20 -7.10 4.42 11.77
CA GLY A 20 -6.31 3.56 12.65
C GLY A 20 -5.87 2.24 11.98
N ILE A 21 -4.82 1.60 12.53
CA ILE A 21 -4.30 0.29 12.08
C ILE A 21 -5.37 -0.80 12.06
N ARG A 22 -6.35 -0.75 12.98
CA ARG A 22 -7.50 -1.69 12.99
C ARG A 22 -8.29 -1.62 11.69
N TYR A 23 -8.58 -0.41 11.21
CA TYR A 23 -9.25 -0.21 9.93
C TYR A 23 -8.38 -0.71 8.78
N GLY A 24 -7.08 -0.40 8.78
CA GLY A 24 -6.15 -0.90 7.77
C GLY A 24 -6.08 -2.43 7.69
N ARG A 25 -6.15 -3.13 8.83
CA ARG A 25 -6.23 -4.60 8.88
C ARG A 25 -7.53 -5.11 8.29
N GLN A 26 -8.64 -4.45 8.58
CA GLN A 26 -9.95 -4.82 8.04
C GLN A 26 -9.98 -4.68 6.52
N VAL A 27 -9.53 -3.54 5.99
CA VAL A 27 -9.43 -3.33 4.53
C VAL A 27 -8.59 -4.41 3.84
N ILE A 28 -7.43 -4.77 4.40
CA ILE A 28 -6.60 -5.85 3.84
C ILE A 28 -7.33 -7.19 3.87
N GLN A 29 -8.07 -7.48 4.94
CA GLN A 29 -8.83 -8.72 5.04
C GLN A 29 -9.98 -8.75 4.03
N ASP A 30 -10.69 -7.64 3.85
CA ASP A 30 -11.79 -7.52 2.90
C ASP A 30 -11.30 -7.73 1.46
N ILE A 31 -10.18 -7.11 1.09
CA ILE A 31 -9.53 -7.31 -0.22
C ILE A 31 -9.16 -8.78 -0.42
N LYS A 32 -8.55 -9.43 0.59
CA LYS A 32 -8.19 -10.85 0.50
C LYS A 32 -9.42 -11.74 0.30
N VAL A 33 -10.50 -11.47 1.02
CA VAL A 33 -11.76 -12.24 0.90
C VAL A 33 -12.36 -12.04 -0.49
N GLN A 34 -12.46 -10.80 -0.97
CA GLN A 34 -13.04 -10.48 -2.28
C GLN A 34 -12.25 -11.12 -3.43
N GLN A 35 -10.93 -11.23 -3.30
CA GLN A 35 -10.06 -11.82 -4.32
C GLN A 35 -9.78 -13.32 -4.11
N GLY A 36 -10.39 -13.96 -3.12
CA GLY A 36 -10.18 -15.39 -2.83
C GLY A 36 -8.74 -15.73 -2.40
N LYS A 37 -8.02 -14.78 -1.78
CA LYS A 37 -6.62 -14.93 -1.42
C LYS A 37 -6.41 -15.81 -0.18
N SER A 38 -5.41 -16.69 -0.28
CA SER A 38 -4.90 -17.48 0.84
C SER A 38 -4.15 -16.63 1.86
N ARG A 39 -4.04 -17.11 3.10
CA ARG A 39 -3.40 -16.37 4.22
C ARG A 39 -2.01 -15.83 3.91
N HIS A 40 -1.20 -16.61 3.19
CA HIS A 40 0.18 -16.27 2.82
C HIS A 40 0.27 -15.29 1.65
N GLN A 41 -0.79 -15.13 0.85
CA GLN A 41 -0.83 -14.18 -0.24
C GLN A 41 -0.98 -12.76 0.31
N LEU A 42 -0.13 -11.85 -0.17
CA LEU A 42 -0.11 -10.46 0.24
C LEU A 42 -1.06 -9.62 -0.61
N VAL A 43 -1.42 -8.44 -0.11
CA VAL A 43 -2.17 -7.42 -0.86
C VAL A 43 -1.16 -6.46 -1.49
N THR A 44 -1.33 -6.16 -2.78
CA THR A 44 -0.48 -5.20 -3.50
C THR A 44 -0.98 -3.77 -3.34
N ILE A 45 -0.12 -2.80 -3.63
CA ILE A 45 -0.51 -1.38 -3.72
C ILE A 45 -1.64 -1.21 -4.75
N GLU A 46 -1.53 -1.89 -5.88
CA GLU A 46 -2.52 -1.83 -6.97
C GLU A 46 -3.89 -2.34 -6.52
N GLU A 47 -3.93 -3.48 -5.83
CA GLU A 47 -5.18 -4.05 -5.32
C GLU A 47 -5.86 -3.15 -4.29
N LEU A 48 -5.08 -2.49 -3.42
CA LEU A 48 -5.63 -1.48 -2.51
C LEU A 48 -6.20 -0.29 -3.29
N CYS A 49 -5.47 0.20 -4.29
CA CYS A 49 -5.89 1.34 -5.10
C CYS A 49 -7.20 1.04 -5.85
N LEU A 50 -7.33 -0.16 -6.41
CA LEU A 50 -8.56 -0.63 -7.04
C LEU A 50 -9.72 -0.76 -6.05
N TYR A 51 -9.45 -1.25 -4.84
CA TYR A 51 -10.49 -1.45 -3.81
C TYR A 51 -11.02 -0.13 -3.22
N LEU A 52 -10.14 0.85 -2.97
CA LEU A 52 -10.49 2.13 -2.37
C LEU A 52 -10.74 3.26 -3.38
N ASP A 53 -10.65 2.96 -4.69
CA ASP A 53 -10.71 3.94 -5.77
C ASP A 53 -9.70 5.10 -5.59
N LEU A 54 -8.44 4.73 -5.36
CA LEU A 54 -7.34 5.68 -5.14
C LEU A 54 -6.37 5.72 -6.33
N PRO A 55 -5.78 6.90 -6.62
CA PRO A 55 -4.80 7.04 -7.70
C PRO A 55 -3.50 6.31 -7.36
N TYR A 56 -3.18 5.25 -8.12
CA TYR A 56 -2.00 4.41 -7.92
C TYR A 56 -0.70 5.21 -7.77
N HIS A 57 -0.48 6.21 -8.64
CA HIS A 57 0.77 6.98 -8.63
C HIS A 57 1.00 7.74 -7.32
N GLN A 58 -0.05 8.25 -6.68
CA GLN A 58 0.06 8.97 -5.41
C GLN A 58 0.37 8.00 -4.28
N VAL A 59 -0.37 6.90 -4.20
CA VAL A 59 -0.15 5.86 -3.18
C VAL A 59 1.24 5.26 -3.31
N TYR A 60 1.67 4.93 -4.53
CA TYR A 60 2.99 4.42 -4.80
C TYR A 60 4.08 5.39 -4.35
N ALA A 61 3.94 6.69 -4.63
CA ALA A 61 4.92 7.71 -4.21
C ALA A 61 5.02 7.85 -2.69
N MET A 62 3.89 7.71 -1.97
CA MET A 62 3.88 7.72 -0.50
C MET A 62 4.62 6.52 0.09
N ILE A 63 4.45 5.33 -0.49
CA ILE A 63 5.04 4.09 0.03
C ILE A 63 6.48 3.89 -0.43
N ASN A 64 6.82 4.39 -1.62
CA ASN A 64 8.13 4.26 -2.25
C ASN A 64 8.74 5.64 -2.52
N PRO A 65 9.08 6.41 -1.48
CA PRO A 65 9.68 7.71 -1.68
C PRO A 65 11.03 7.54 -2.37
N ARG A 66 11.21 8.22 -3.51
CA ARG A 66 12.56 8.41 -4.06
C ARG A 66 13.32 9.28 -3.07
N LYS A 67 14.55 8.89 -2.70
CA LYS A 67 15.47 9.88 -2.13
C LYS A 67 15.66 10.98 -3.17
N PRO A 68 15.68 12.27 -2.78
CA PRO A 68 16.22 13.27 -3.67
C PRO A 68 17.61 12.80 -4.07
N VAL A 69 17.84 12.65 -5.38
CA VAL A 69 19.18 12.43 -5.91
C VAL A 69 19.95 13.69 -5.49
N PRO A 70 21.03 13.59 -4.70
CA PRO A 70 21.88 14.75 -4.47
C PRO A 70 22.25 15.25 -5.86
N HIS A 71 21.92 16.50 -6.18
CA HIS A 71 22.39 17.14 -7.40
C HIS A 71 23.90 16.88 -7.46
N GLN A 72 24.31 15.99 -8.37
CA GLN A 72 25.72 15.80 -8.64
C GLN A 72 26.22 17.10 -9.28
N PRO A 73 27.43 17.55 -8.89
CA PRO A 73 27.93 18.90 -9.15
C PRO A 73 27.95 19.29 -10.62
#